data_AF-A0A4Y6IDY2-F1
#
_entry.id   AF-A0A4Y6IDY2-F1
#
_cell.length_a   1.000
_cell.length_b   1.000
_cell.length_c   1.000
_cell.angle_alpha   90.00
_cell.angle_beta   90.00
_cell.angle_gamma   90.00
#
_symmetry.space_group_name_H-M   'P 1'
#
loop_
_entity.id
_entity.type
_entity.pdbx_description
1 polymer ?
#
loop_
_entity_poly.entity_id
_entity_poly.type
_entity_poly.pdbx_seq_one_letter_code
_entity_poly.pdbx_strand_id
1 'polypeptide(L)'
;MTSQQSALAQVNQDVAATLAALANTPSEDVNSDDLVSKLQELSLQRQNILDVLLADETLTDVSFWQEQWQLTQTFSQGAIEARDHRQSLLHAGRQTTRHINMYQSIDDNR
;
A
#
# COMPACT_ATOMS: atom_id res chain seq x y z
N MET A 1 -13.03 13.85 -20.44
CA MET A 1 -12.24 12.77 -19.84
C MET A 1 -12.05 11.67 -20.87
N THR A 2 -10.81 11.36 -21.22
CA THR A 2 -10.49 10.22 -22.11
C THR A 2 -10.68 8.89 -21.37
N SER A 3 -10.74 7.78 -22.11
CA SER A 3 -10.82 6.43 -21.52
C SER A 3 -9.68 6.17 -20.52
N GLN A 4 -8.47 6.65 -20.85
CA GLN A 4 -7.28 6.51 -20.01
C GLN A 4 -7.37 7.35 -18.72
N GLN A 5 -7.90 8.58 -18.78
CA GLN A 5 -8.11 9.40 -17.57
C GLN A 5 -9.13 8.77 -16.62
N SER A 6 -10.19 8.15 -17.15
CA SER A 6 -11.18 7.43 -16.34
C SER A 6 -10.57 6.19 -15.69
N ALA A 7 -9.81 5.40 -16.46
CA ALA A 7 -9.10 4.23 -15.95
C ALA A 7 -8.09 4.62 -14.84
N LEU A 8 -7.34 5.71 -15.03
CA LEU A 8 -6.43 6.24 -14.01
C LEU A 8 -7.17 6.63 -12.73
N ALA A 9 -8.32 7.30 -12.85
CA ALA A 9 -9.14 7.68 -11.71
C ALA A 9 -9.60 6.45 -10.92
N GLN A 10 -10.00 5.36 -11.59
CA GLN A 10 -10.35 4.12 -10.91
C GLN A 10 -9.15 3.50 -10.19
N VAL A 11 -8.00 3.41 -10.86
CA VAL A 11 -6.78 2.87 -10.22
C VAL A 11 -6.37 3.72 -9.01
N ASN A 12 -6.49 5.05 -9.09
CA ASN A 12 -6.23 5.94 -7.96
C ASN A 12 -7.17 5.65 -6.78
N GLN A 13 -8.46 5.40 -7.03
CA GLN A 13 -9.42 5.02 -5.98
C GLN A 13 -9.05 3.66 -5.36
N ASP A 14 -8.68 2.68 -6.19
CA ASP A 14 -8.31 1.34 -5.73
C ASP A 14 -7.01 1.35 -4.91
N VAL A 15 -6.02 2.19 -5.28
CA VAL A 15 -4.80 2.42 -4.50
C VAL A 15 -5.15 3.02 -3.15
N ALA A 16 -5.99 4.06 -3.12
CA ALA A 16 -6.40 4.70 -1.87
C ALA A 16 -7.14 3.72 -0.94
N ALA A 17 -8.07 2.93 -1.48
CA ALA A 17 -8.81 1.92 -0.73
C ALA A 17 -7.89 0.82 -0.20
N THR A 18 -6.92 0.37 -1.01
CA THR A 18 -5.96 -0.67 -0.61
C THR A 18 -5.02 -0.15 0.49
N LEU A 19 -4.52 1.08 0.38
CA LEU A 19 -3.73 1.72 1.45
C LEU A 19 -4.53 1.87 2.75
N ALA A 20 -5.79 2.29 2.66
CA ALA A 20 -6.66 2.39 3.83
C ALA A 20 -6.93 1.01 4.47
N ALA A 21 -7.13 -0.03 3.66
CA ALA A 21 -7.26 -1.40 4.17
C ALA A 21 -5.97 -1.84 4.88
N LEU A 22 -4.82 -1.66 4.23
CA LEU A 22 -3.49 -2.01 4.76
C LEU A 22 -3.18 -1.30 6.08
N ALA A 23 -3.70 -0.10 6.32
CA ALA A 23 -3.51 0.65 7.57
C ALA A 23 -4.36 0.10 8.73
N ASN A 24 -5.45 -0.62 8.44
CA ASN A 24 -6.38 -1.17 9.42
C ASN A 24 -6.22 -2.69 9.62
N THR A 25 -5.39 -3.36 8.82
CA THR A 25 -5.17 -4.80 8.89
C THR A 25 -4.28 -5.17 10.09
N PRO A 26 -4.74 -6.03 11.03
CA PRO A 26 -3.93 -6.53 12.14
C PRO A 26 -2.78 -7.44 11.69
N SER A 27 -1.77 -7.62 12.55
CA SER A 27 -0.56 -8.41 12.26
C SER A 27 -0.76 -9.90 11.97
N GLU A 28 -1.92 -10.45 12.35
CA GLU A 28 -2.25 -11.88 12.23
C GLU A 28 -3.15 -12.17 11.02
N ASP A 29 -3.55 -11.14 10.27
CA ASP A 29 -4.43 -11.32 9.12
C ASP A 29 -3.64 -11.83 7.92
N VAL A 30 -4.00 -13.04 7.48
CA VAL A 30 -3.41 -13.74 6.33
C VAL A 30 -3.59 -12.94 5.03
N ASN A 31 -4.60 -12.06 4.96
CA ASN A 31 -4.87 -11.24 3.77
C ASN A 31 -3.90 -10.05 3.63
N SER A 32 -3.01 -9.82 4.59
CA SER A 32 -2.04 -8.72 4.56
C SER A 32 -1.14 -8.79 3.33
N ASP A 33 -0.66 -9.99 2.98
CA ASP A 33 0.26 -10.19 1.86
C ASP A 33 -0.46 -10.00 0.51
N ASP A 34 -1.73 -10.39 0.44
CA ASP A 34 -2.58 -10.17 -0.74
C ASP A 34 -2.81 -8.67 -0.98
N LEU A 35 -3.08 -7.91 0.09
CA LEU A 35 -3.27 -6.47 -0.01
C LEU A 35 -1.98 -5.76 -0.43
N VAL A 36 -0.80 -6.21 0.04
CA VAL A 36 0.50 -5.67 -0.38
C VAL A 36 0.75 -5.98 -1.85
N SER A 37 0.50 -7.22 -2.27
CA SER A 37 0.62 -7.64 -3.68
C SER A 37 -0.30 -6.83 -4.59
N LYS A 38 -1.56 -6.64 -4.18
CA LYS A 38 -2.54 -5.80 -4.87
C LYS A 38 -2.08 -4.34 -4.98
N LEU A 39 -1.52 -3.77 -3.92
CA LEU A 39 -0.98 -2.40 -3.97
C LEU A 39 0.16 -2.28 -5.00
N GLN A 40 1.03 -3.29 -5.08
CA GLN A 40 2.12 -3.32 -6.05
C GLN A 40 1.60 -3.41 -7.50
N GLU A 41 0.62 -4.27 -7.75
CA GLU A 41 -0.04 -4.39 -9.05
C GLU A 41 -0.71 -3.07 -9.48
N LEU A 42 -1.48 -2.46 -8.57
CA LEU A 42 -2.14 -1.18 -8.82
C LEU A 42 -1.14 -0.05 -9.05
N SER A 43 -0.02 -0.02 -8.32
CA SER A 43 1.05 0.96 -8.53
C SER A 43 1.67 0.82 -9.92
N LEU A 44 1.92 -0.41 -10.38
CA LEU A 44 2.44 -0.66 -11.72
C LEU A 44 1.42 -0.27 -12.80
N GLN A 45 0.16 -0.64 -12.61
CA GLN A 45 -0.93 -0.28 -13.53
C GLN A 45 -1.07 1.25 -13.65
N ARG A 46 -1.01 1.96 -12.51
CA ARG A 46 -1.03 3.42 -12.48
C ARG A 46 0.11 4.02 -13.28
N GLN A 47 1.34 3.51 -13.09
CA GLN A 47 2.52 3.99 -13.80
C GLN A 47 2.36 3.80 -15.31
N ASN A 48 1.93 2.62 -15.75
CA ASN A 48 1.71 2.33 -17.17
C ASN A 48 0.70 3.29 -17.81
N ILE A 49 -0.40 3.60 -17.11
CA ILE A 49 -1.41 4.54 -17.63
C ILE A 49 -0.84 5.97 -17.70
N LEU A 50 -0.08 6.39 -16.68
CA LEU A 50 0.58 7.69 -16.70
C LEU A 50 1.61 7.81 -17.82
N ASP A 51 2.39 6.76 -18.10
CA ASP A 51 3.36 6.75 -19.19
C ASP A 51 2.66 6.91 -20.56
N VAL A 52 1.52 6.24 -20.75
CA VAL A 52 0.69 6.41 -21.95
C VAL A 52 0.15 7.83 -22.06
N LEU A 53 -0.34 8.41 -20.96
CA LEU A 53 -0.87 9.78 -20.94
C LEU A 53 0.22 10.83 -21.13
N LEU A 54 1.45 10.58 -20.64
CA LEU A 54 2.60 11.47 -20.81
C LEU A 54 3.10 11.48 -22.25
N ALA A 55 2.95 10.37 -22.97
CA ALA A 55 3.26 10.28 -24.40
C ALA A 55 2.21 10.96 -25.29
N ASP A 56 1.03 11.29 -24.75
CA ASP A 56 -0.02 12.02 -25.46
C ASP A 56 0.25 13.53 -25.44
N GLU A 57 0.87 14.03 -26.51
CA GLU A 57 1.17 15.47 -26.68
C GLU A 57 -0.08 16.36 -26.71
N THR A 58 -1.28 15.79 -26.87
CA THR A 58 -2.52 16.56 -26.85
C THR A 58 -3.02 16.86 -25.42
N LEU A 59 -2.51 16.12 -24.42
CA LEU A 59 -2.89 16.28 -23.02
C LEU A 59 -2.08 17.37 -22.32
N THR A 60 -2.52 18.62 -22.52
CA THR A 60 -1.85 19.82 -22.00
C THR A 60 -2.45 20.38 -20.71
N ASP A 61 -3.40 19.66 -20.09
CA ASP A 61 -4.08 20.10 -18.88
C ASP A 61 -3.15 20.06 -17.65
N VAL A 62 -2.60 21.22 -17.29
CA VAL A 62 -1.72 21.40 -16.14
C VAL A 62 -2.40 21.03 -14.83
N SER A 63 -3.71 21.29 -14.69
CA SER A 63 -4.44 21.02 -13.45
C SER A 63 -4.55 19.52 -13.19
N PHE A 64 -4.82 18.75 -14.25
CA PHE A 64 -4.80 17.29 -14.20
C PHE A 64 -3.43 16.75 -13.77
N TRP A 65 -2.34 17.25 -14.36
CA TRP A 65 -0.99 16.80 -14.01
C TRP A 65 -0.60 17.15 -12.57
N GLN A 66 -1.01 18.33 -12.10
CA GLN A 66 -0.78 18.76 -10.72
C GLN A 66 -1.54 17.87 -9.72
N GLU A 67 -2.78 17.50 -10.03
CA GLU A 67 -3.55 16.53 -9.24
C GLU A 67 -2.84 15.16 -9.20
N GLN A 68 -2.41 14.65 -10.36
CA GLN A 68 -1.71 13.36 -10.40
C GLN A 68 -0.39 13.37 -9.62
N TRP A 69 0.32 14.49 -9.61
CA TRP A 69 1.52 14.67 -8.80
C TRP A 69 1.19 14.66 -7.30
N GLN A 70 0.16 15.39 -6.86
CA GLN A 70 -0.29 15.39 -5.46
C GLN A 70 -0.71 14.00 -4.99
N LEU A 71 -1.44 13.26 -5.85
CA LEU A 71 -1.83 11.87 -5.58
C LEU A 71 -0.60 10.97 -5.46
N THR A 72 0.41 11.12 -6.32
CA THR A 72 1.67 10.37 -6.19
C THR A 72 2.36 10.63 -4.86
N GLN A 73 2.43 11.89 -4.42
CA GLN A 73 3.02 12.22 -3.11
C GLN A 73 2.23 11.55 -1.97
N THR A 74 0.90 11.66 -2.02
CA THR A 74 0.00 11.08 -1.01
C THR A 74 0.13 9.57 -0.93
N PHE A 75 0.10 8.87 -2.06
CA PHE A 75 0.23 7.41 -2.09
C PHE A 75 1.62 6.95 -1.66
N SER A 76 2.67 7.69 -2.02
CA SER A 76 4.04 7.39 -1.58
C SER A 76 4.17 7.48 -0.07
N GLN A 77 3.62 8.54 0.53
CA GLN A 77 3.61 8.72 1.98
C GLN A 77 2.79 7.61 2.67
N GLY A 78 1.59 7.30 2.17
CA GLY A 78 0.75 6.23 2.71
C GLY A 78 1.42 4.85 2.62
N ALA A 79 2.14 4.56 1.54
CA ALA A 79 2.89 3.31 1.40
C ALA A 79 4.05 3.20 2.40
N ILE A 80 4.75 4.31 2.68
CA ILE A 80 5.80 4.37 3.71
C ILE A 80 5.19 4.08 5.09
N GLU A 81 4.09 4.77 5.44
CA GLU A 81 3.40 4.56 6.72
C GLU A 81 2.91 3.12 6.87
N ALA A 82 2.33 2.54 5.82
CA ALA A 82 1.89 1.16 5.83
C ALA A 82 3.05 0.16 6.02
N ARG A 83 4.20 0.42 5.38
CA ARG A 83 5.41 -0.38 5.58
C ARG A 83 5.91 -0.29 7.03
N ASP A 84 6.02 0.92 7.56
CA ASP A 84 6.54 1.17 8.90
C ASP A 84 5.62 0.58 9.97
N HIS A 85 4.29 0.68 9.78
CA HIS A 85 3.30 0.03 10.63
C HIS A 85 3.48 -1.49 10.66
N ARG A 86 3.62 -2.13 9.49
CA ARG A 86 3.88 -3.58 9.39
C ARG A 86 5.20 -3.98 10.04
N GLN A 87 6.25 -3.19 9.84
CA GLN A 87 7.54 -3.45 10.45
C GLN A 87 7.44 -3.40 11.98
N SER A 88 6.71 -2.41 12.54
CA SER A 88 6.43 -2.32 13.97
C SER A 88 5.70 -3.57 14.49
N LEU A 89 4.68 -4.03 13.78
CA LEU A 89 3.92 -5.24 14.13
C LEU A 89 4.80 -6.50 14.14
N LEU A 90 5.68 -6.67 13.15
CA LEU A 90 6.63 -7.78 13.11
C LEU A 90 7.60 -7.77 14.30
N HIS A 91 8.06 -6.58 14.72
CA HIS A 91 8.93 -6.44 15.88
C HIS A 91 8.19 -6.71 17.20
N ALA A 92 6.94 -6.24 17.34
CA ALA A 92 6.09 -6.51 18.50
C ALA A 92 5.77 -8.01 18.63
N GLY A 93 5.38 -8.67 17.53
CA GLY A 93 5.13 -10.11 17.52
C GLY A 93 6.34 -10.93 17.99
N ARG A 94 7.56 -10.57 17.54
CA ARG A 94 8.81 -11.23 17.97
C ARG A 94 9.11 -11.08 19.47
N GLN A 95 8.74 -9.96 20.08
CA GLN A 95 8.89 -9.79 21.54
C GLN A 95 7.90 -10.69 22.28
N THR A 96 6.64 -10.73 21.84
CA THR A 96 5.59 -11.57 22.45
C THR A 96 5.91 -13.07 22.33
N THR A 97 6.40 -13.57 21.19
CA THR A 97 6.79 -14.99 21.03
C THR A 97 7.95 -15.38 21.95
N ARG A 98 8.91 -14.49 22.20
CA ARG A 98 10.00 -14.76 23.15
C ARG A 98 9.51 -14.91 24.58
N HIS A 99 8.55 -14.09 24.99
CA HIS A 99 7.95 -14.20 26.32
C HIS A 99 7.16 -15.51 26.45
N ILE A 100 6.36 -15.89 25.46
CA ILE A 100 5.58 -17.14 25.49
C ILE A 100 6.51 -18.37 25.58
N ASN A 101 7.56 -18.44 24.76
CA ASN A 101 8.52 -19.54 24.81
C ASN A 101 9.28 -19.61 26.15
N MET A 102 9.55 -18.46 26.77
CA MET A 102 10.19 -18.42 28.10
C MET A 102 9.27 -19.02 29.17
N TYR A 103 7.97 -18.71 29.15
CA TYR A 103 7.01 -19.29 30.10
C TYR A 103 6.81 -20.80 29.89
N GLN A 104 6.74 -21.27 28.64
CA GLN A 104 6.64 -22.72 28.36
C GLN A 104 7.87 -23.50 28.83
N SER A 105 9.08 -22.94 28.64
CA SER A 105 10.32 -23.60 29.08
C SER A 105 10.49 -23.68 30.61
N ILE A 106 9.74 -22.88 31.38
CA ILE A 106 9.77 -22.92 32.85
C ILE A 106 8.80 -24.00 33.38
N ASP A 107 7.67 -24.22 32.70
CA ASP A 107 6.71 -25.26 33.10
C ASP A 107 7.15 -26.67 32.68
N ASP A 108 7.88 -26.84 31.57
CA ASP A 108 8.41 -28.14 31.13
C ASP A 108 9.58 -28.67 32.00
N ASN A 109 10.08 -27.88 32.96
CA ASN A 109 11.20 -28.25 33.83
C ASN A 109 10.76 -28.52 35.29
N ARG A 110 9.51 -28.94 35.49
CA ARG A 110 8.92 -29.24 36.80
C ARG A 110 8.33 -30.64 36.85
#